data_AF-A0A969CW79-F1
#
_entry.id   AF-A0A969CW79-F1
#
_cell.length_a   1.000
_cell.length_b   1.000
_cell.length_c   1.000
_cell.angle_alpha   90.00
_cell.angle_beta   90.00
_cell.angle_gamma   90.00
#
_symmetry.space_group_name_H-M   'P 1'
#
loop_
_entity.id
_entity.type
_entity.pdbx_description
1 polymer ?
#
loop_
_entity_poly.entity_id
_entity_poly.type
_entity_poly.pdbx_seq_one_letter_code
_entity_poly.pdbx_strand_id
1 'polypeptide(L)' 'ADLAKLGTITSIEGSPIKIDCTDGFEVKNATVIAPDIEADNGIIHVIDTVILMG' A
#
# COMPACT_ATOMS: atom_id res chain seq x y z
N ALA A 1 -2.64 -10.22 3.00
CA ALA A 1 -1.98 -8.93 2.71
C ALA A 1 -0.51 -8.99 3.09
N ASP A 2 0.36 -9.25 2.11
CA ASP A 2 1.81 -9.27 2.34
C ASP A 2 2.35 -7.92 2.82
N LEU A 3 1.71 -6.83 2.40
CA LEU A 3 1.94 -5.48 2.87
C LEU A 3 1.72 -5.28 4.37
N ALA A 4 0.84 -6.03 5.03
CA ALA A 4 0.61 -5.89 6.48
C ALA A 4 1.80 -6.38 7.34
N LYS A 5 2.70 -7.16 6.75
CA LYS A 5 3.94 -7.62 7.38
C LYS A 5 5.04 -6.55 7.29
N LEU A 6 4.83 -5.52 6.47
CA LEU A 6 5.80 -4.51 6.11
C LEU A 6 5.31 -3.17 6.65
N GLY A 7 5.88 -2.68 7.76
CA GLY A 7 5.44 -1.40 8.36
C GLY A 7 5.69 -0.18 7.46
N THR A 8 6.73 -0.25 6.62
CA THR A 8 7.08 0.79 5.65
C THR A 8 7.66 0.13 4.41
N ILE A 9 7.29 0.64 3.22
CA ILE A 9 7.89 0.26 1.94
C ILE A 9 8.52 1.51 1.28
N THR A 10 9.47 1.29 0.39
CA THR A 10 10.10 2.37 -0.40
C THR A 10 9.53 2.35 -1.80
N SER A 11 9.06 3.49 -2.29
CA SER A 11 8.62 3.64 -3.67
C SER A 11 9.80 3.64 -4.64
N ILE A 12 9.51 3.55 -5.94
CA ILE A 12 10.54 3.50 -6.97
C ILE A 12 11.34 4.81 -7.06
N GLU A 13 10.71 5.94 -6.75
CA GLU A 13 11.36 7.25 -6.67
C GLU A 13 12.12 7.46 -5.34
N GLY A 14 12.11 6.48 -4.44
CA GLY A 14 12.88 6.49 -3.18
C GLY A 14 12.14 7.08 -1.97
N SER A 15 10.87 7.47 -2.12
CA SER A 15 10.07 8.02 -1.03
C SER A 15 9.52 6.90 -0.13
N PRO A 16 9.52 7.08 1.20
CA PRO A 16 8.92 6.11 2.10
C PRO A 16 7.38 6.16 2.03
N ILE A 17 6.76 4.99 2.02
CA ILE A 17 5.32 4.79 2.10
C ILE A 17 5.04 3.98 3.37
N LYS A 18 4.40 4.61 4.35
CA LYS A 18 3.99 3.98 5.60
C LYS A 18 2.72 3.16 5.38
N ILE A 19 2.69 1.99 5.98
CA ILE A 19 1.53 1.09 5.99
C ILE A 19 1.02 1.02 7.42
N ASP A 20 -0.28 1.24 7.60
CA ASP A 20 -0.96 1.06 8.87
C ASP A 20 -2.00 -0.04 8.73
N CYS A 21 -2.05 -0.94 9.70
CA CYS A 21 -2.99 -2.07 9.73
C CYS A 21 -3.75 -2.10 11.07
N THR A 22 -3.65 -1.04 11.87
CA THR A 22 -4.18 -1.01 13.24
C THR A 22 -5.69 -0.76 13.28
N ASP A 23 -6.19 0.19 12.48
CA ASP A 23 -7.61 0.59 12.42
C ASP A 23 -8.24 0.36 11.02
N GLY A 24 -7.65 -0.55 10.25
CA GLY A 24 -7.96 -0.74 8.84
C GLY A 24 -6.67 -0.88 8.05
N PHE A 25 -6.78 -1.34 6.81
CA PHE A 25 -5.61 -1.50 5.96
C PHE A 25 -5.38 -0.20 5.17
N GLU A 26 -4.54 0.67 5.71
CA GLU A 26 -4.23 1.99 5.14
C GLU A 26 -2.79 2.07 4.63
N VAL A 27 -2.62 2.80 3.54
CA VAL A 27 -1.34 3.14 2.94
C VAL A 27 -1.26 4.65 2.83
N LYS A 28 -0.44 5.28 3.68
CA LYS A 28 -0.42 6.74 3.93
C LYS A 28 -1.81 7.33 4.21
N ASN A 29 -2.47 7.88 3.19
CA ASN A 29 -3.76 8.57 3.26
C ASN A 29 -4.87 7.84 2.50
N ALA A 30 -4.61 6.63 2.03
CA ALA A 30 -5.50 5.86 1.18
C ALA A 30 -5.84 4.53 1.84
N THR A 31 -7.11 4.13 1.75
CA THR A 31 -7.56 2.83 2.25
C THR A 31 -7.41 1.78 1.17
N VAL A 32 -6.88 0.62 1.52
CA VAL A 32 -6.82 -0.54 0.63
C VAL A 32 -8.20 -1.20 0.61
N ILE A 33 -8.86 -1.15 -0.55
CA ILE A 33 -10.21 -1.73 -0.74
C ILE A 33 -10.16 -3.17 -1.25
N ALA A 34 -9.12 -3.54 -1.98
CA ALA A 34 -8.90 -4.89 -2.47
C ALA A 34 -7.41 -5.22 -2.53
N PRO A 35 -6.89 -6.01 -1.58
CA PRO A 35 -5.48 -6.40 -1.58
C PRO A 35 -5.22 -7.68 -2.37
N ASP A 36 -3.94 -7.90 -2.69
CA ASP A 36 -3.38 -9.18 -3.14
C ASP A 36 -3.95 -9.70 -4.49
N ILE A 37 -4.15 -8.81 -5.46
CA ILE A 37 -4.55 -9.19 -6.82
C ILE A 37 -3.29 -9.65 -7.59
N GLU A 38 -3.22 -10.94 -7.92
CA GLU A 38 -2.12 -11.50 -8.70
C GLU A 38 -2.15 -11.00 -10.15
N ALA A 39 -0.99 -10.57 -10.63
CA ALA A 39 -0.71 -10.24 -12.02
C ALA A 39 0.56 -10.98 -12.46
N ASP A 40 0.77 -11.11 -13.78
CA ASP A 40 1.91 -11.86 -14.33
C ASP A 40 3.28 -11.33 -13.86
N ASN A 41 3.34 -10.07 -13.47
CA ASN A 41 4.56 -9.35 -13.10
C ASN A 41 4.57 -8.85 -11.64
N GLY A 42 3.61 -9.24 -10.80
CA GLY A 42 3.57 -8.79 -9.42
C GLY A 42 2.19 -8.86 -8.78
N ILE A 43 1.98 -8.05 -7.76
CA ILE A 43 0.75 -7.98 -7.00
C ILE A 43 0.22 -6.55 -7.04
N ILE A 44 -1.08 -6.40 -7.27
CA ILE A 44 -1.78 -5.12 -7.27
C ILE A 44 -2.64 -5.02 -6.00
N HIS A 45 -2.59 -3.85 -5.36
CA HIS A 45 -3.46 -3.49 -4.24
C HIS A 45 -4.29 -2.26 -4.65
N VAL A 46 -5.61 -2.40 -4.63
CA VAL A 46 -6.54 -1.33 -5.01
C VAL A 46 -6.78 -0.41 -3.83
N ILE A 47 -6.70 0.89 -4.08
CA ILE A 47 -6.91 1.95 -3.09
C ILE A 47 -8.04 2.89 -3.50
N ASP A 48 -8.68 3.53 -2.52
CA ASP A 48 -9.78 4.47 -2.73
C ASP A 48 -9.35 5.92 -3.03
N THR A 49 -8.11 6.25 -2.70
CA THR A 49 -7.61 7.63 -2.69
C THR A 49 -6.26 7.73 -3.37
N VAL A 50 -6.01 8.84 -4.07
CA VAL A 50 -4.68 9.13 -4.63
C VAL A 50 -3.69 9.34 -3.49
N ILE A 51 -2.55 8.64 -3.56
CA ILE A 51 -1.47 8.82 -2.60
C ILE A 51 -0.75 10.13 -2.90
N LEU A 52 -0.66 11.00 -1.90
CA LEU A 52 0.11 12.23 -2.03
C LEU A 52 1.58 11.97 -1.64
N MET A 53 2.47 12.21 -2.61
CA MET A 53 3.92 12.16 -2.42
C MET A 53 4.40 13.49 -1.85
N GLY A 54 5.29 13.41 -0.86
CA GLY A 54 5.82 14.52 -0.08
C GLY A 54 6.84 14.01 0.92
#